data_AF-A0A8T3LUW1-F1
#
_entry.id   AF-A0A8T3LUW1-F1
#
_cell.length_a   1.000
_cell.length_b   1.000
_cell.length_c   1.000
_cell.angle_alpha   90.00
_cell.angle_beta   90.00
_cell.angle_gamma   90.00
#
_symmetry.space_group_name_H-M   'P 1'
#
loop_
_entity.id
_entity.type
_entity.pdbx_description
1 polymer ?
#
loop_
_entity_poly.entity_id
_entity_poly.type
_entity_poly.pdbx_seq_one_letter_code
_entity_poly.pdbx_strand_id
1 'polypeptide(L)'
;MFGRRKREQEAAAEAAREADRHALFARLAERPEHICPFLGLAEDRTGYVAGVSDDHRCFAFGDPAPLSAEQQTRVCQERGYGNCPRYLRGVLVIPTEELEALRQRRAPLPEPAPPPPPAEKGRRRGSPILFLLAALVLLVGGVGAFLLFGDGFGTAVAPSPTPSASPEPTPSASPELTPSATAPQPTPTLEPTPDIGDAFAFYEVSVGPARYTLFELDDAGSLVGATELTFAGYSFARAEPITGADGAVYWVTQDGDLAGQAYRYPDSGEFRIRAVFRNAADERRSIYLEQAELTVLPEATPAP
;
A
#
# COMPACT_ATOMS: atom_id res chain seq x y z
N MET A 1 -21.24 -58.80 -15.09
CA MET A 1 -22.16 -58.25 -14.05
C MET A 1 -21.42 -57.56 -12.90
N PHE A 2 -20.31 -58.09 -12.37
CA PHE A 2 -19.63 -57.49 -11.19
C PHE A 2 -19.01 -56.09 -11.39
N GLY A 3 -18.57 -55.73 -12.59
CA GLY A 3 -17.92 -54.43 -12.84
C GLY A 3 -18.85 -53.20 -12.79
N ARG A 4 -20.17 -53.38 -12.98
CA ARG A 4 -21.13 -52.26 -12.97
C ARG A 4 -21.37 -51.74 -11.56
N ARG A 5 -21.60 -52.65 -10.59
CA ARG A 5 -21.82 -52.29 -9.18
C ARG A 5 -20.61 -51.58 -8.56
N LYS A 6 -19.39 -52.02 -8.90
CA LYS A 6 -18.16 -51.37 -8.41
C LYS A 6 -18.05 -49.93 -8.90
N ARG A 7 -18.32 -49.67 -10.20
CA ARG A 7 -18.32 -48.31 -10.76
C ARG A 7 -19.42 -47.42 -10.15
N GLU A 8 -20.61 -47.98 -9.93
CA GLU A 8 -21.71 -47.25 -9.27
C GLU A 8 -21.36 -46.89 -7.82
N GLN A 9 -20.67 -47.77 -7.08
CA GLN A 9 -20.18 -47.48 -5.72
C GLN A 9 -19.06 -46.44 -5.70
N GLU A 10 -18.10 -46.53 -6.63
CA GLU A 10 -17.01 -45.54 -6.75
C GLU A 10 -17.55 -44.15 -7.10
N ALA A 11 -18.48 -44.06 -8.05
CA ALA A 11 -19.14 -42.81 -8.42
C ALA A 11 -19.96 -42.22 -7.26
N ALA A 12 -20.69 -43.06 -6.51
CA ALA A 12 -21.43 -42.60 -5.34
C ALA A 12 -20.50 -42.09 -4.22
N ALA A 13 -19.35 -42.75 -4.01
CA ALA A 13 -18.36 -42.31 -3.03
C ALA A 13 -17.68 -40.99 -3.45
N GLU A 14 -17.42 -40.80 -4.74
CA GLU A 14 -16.89 -39.55 -5.27
C GLU A 14 -17.88 -38.40 -5.15
N ALA A 15 -19.14 -38.63 -5.53
CA ALA A 15 -20.22 -37.66 -5.37
C ALA A 15 -20.44 -37.25 -3.90
N ALA A 16 -20.31 -38.21 -2.96
CA ALA A 16 -20.39 -37.90 -1.53
C ALA A 16 -19.23 -37.00 -1.07
N ARG A 17 -17.98 -37.28 -1.49
CA ARG A 17 -16.83 -36.42 -1.18
C ARG A 17 -16.97 -35.02 -1.76
N GLU A 18 -17.51 -34.93 -2.97
CA GLU A 18 -17.78 -33.65 -3.62
C GLU A 18 -18.87 -32.86 -2.88
N ALA A 19 -19.96 -33.52 -2.46
CA ALA A 19 -21.00 -32.91 -1.65
C ALA A 19 -20.47 -32.38 -0.30
N ASP A 20 -19.63 -33.17 0.39
CA ASP A 20 -18.99 -32.76 1.65
C ASP A 20 -18.07 -31.54 1.44
N ARG A 21 -17.31 -31.53 0.33
CA ARG A 21 -16.48 -30.39 -0.06
C ARG A 21 -17.30 -29.14 -0.32
N HIS A 22 -18.40 -29.24 -1.08
CA HIS A 22 -19.30 -28.11 -1.32
C HIS A 22 -19.94 -27.58 -0.04
N ALA A 23 -20.35 -28.46 0.87
CA ALA A 23 -20.90 -28.06 2.16
C ALA A 23 -19.87 -27.29 3.02
N LEU A 24 -18.60 -27.71 2.98
CA LEU A 24 -17.50 -27.00 3.65
C LEU A 24 -17.32 -25.58 3.09
N PHE A 25 -17.31 -25.43 1.77
CA PHE A 25 -17.19 -24.11 1.13
C PHE A 25 -18.39 -23.21 1.40
N ALA A 26 -19.60 -23.77 1.42
CA ALA A 26 -20.80 -23.02 1.76
C ALA A 26 -20.71 -22.39 3.16
N ARG A 27 -20.18 -23.12 4.15
CA ARG A 27 -19.94 -22.60 5.50
C ARG A 27 -18.84 -21.55 5.54
N LEU A 28 -17.74 -21.75 4.81
CA LEU A 28 -16.67 -20.74 4.73
C LEU A 28 -17.15 -19.43 4.09
N ALA A 29 -18.08 -19.50 3.14
CA ALA A 29 -18.66 -18.32 2.49
C ALA A 29 -19.59 -17.49 3.40
N GLU A 30 -20.05 -18.04 4.53
CA GLU A 30 -20.85 -17.29 5.53
C GLU A 30 -19.97 -16.43 6.46
N ARG A 31 -18.65 -16.58 6.36
CA ARG A 31 -17.70 -15.88 7.22
C ARG A 31 -17.56 -14.40 6.82
N PRO A 32 -17.39 -13.48 7.78
CA PRO A 32 -17.14 -12.07 7.47
C PRO A 32 -15.86 -11.87 6.63
N GLU A 33 -15.90 -10.95 5.66
CA GLU A 33 -14.81 -10.67 4.72
C GLU A 33 -13.50 -10.17 5.36
N HIS A 34 -13.52 -9.77 6.64
CA HIS A 34 -12.31 -9.35 7.36
C HIS A 34 -11.65 -10.50 8.11
N ILE A 35 -12.24 -11.70 8.11
CA ILE A 35 -11.67 -12.88 8.75
C ILE A 35 -11.04 -13.78 7.68
N CYS A 36 -9.81 -14.21 7.92
CA CYS A 36 -9.08 -15.11 7.04
C CYS A 36 -9.88 -16.41 6.82
N PRO A 37 -10.08 -16.86 5.57
CA PRO A 37 -10.82 -18.09 5.26
C PRO A 37 -10.09 -19.37 5.74
N PHE A 38 -8.79 -19.28 6.03
CA PHE A 38 -8.01 -20.40 6.58
C PHE A 38 -7.95 -20.45 8.11
N LEU A 39 -8.54 -19.47 8.80
CA LEU A 39 -8.70 -19.52 10.26
C LEU A 39 -9.76 -20.57 10.60
N GLY A 40 -9.44 -21.51 11.48
CA GLY A 40 -10.40 -22.48 11.99
C GLY A 40 -10.21 -22.69 13.49
N LEU A 41 -11.01 -23.54 14.10
CA LEU A 41 -10.78 -24.08 15.43
C LEU A 41 -10.03 -25.41 15.32
N ALA A 42 -9.43 -25.86 16.42
CA ALA A 42 -8.68 -27.12 16.47
C ALA A 42 -9.51 -28.34 16.04
N GLU A 43 -10.80 -28.36 16.39
CA GLU A 43 -11.72 -29.46 16.10
C GLU A 43 -12.59 -29.22 14.86
N ASP A 44 -12.69 -27.97 14.40
CA ASP A 44 -13.54 -27.59 13.27
C ASP A 44 -12.85 -26.54 12.38
N ARG A 45 -12.49 -26.98 11.17
CA ARG A 45 -11.86 -26.12 10.15
C ARG A 45 -12.75 -24.94 9.73
N THR A 46 -14.07 -25.09 9.80
CA THR A 46 -15.03 -24.04 9.40
C THR A 46 -15.42 -23.11 10.54
N GLY A 47 -15.31 -23.59 11.79
CA GLY A 47 -15.58 -22.83 13.00
C GLY A 47 -14.58 -21.69 13.22
N TYR A 48 -15.05 -20.58 13.77
CA TYR A 48 -14.21 -19.52 14.30
C TYR A 48 -14.93 -18.84 15.45
N VAL A 49 -14.17 -18.19 16.34
CA VAL A 49 -14.73 -17.31 17.38
C VAL A 49 -14.17 -15.90 17.18
N ALA A 50 -14.97 -14.89 17.50
CA ALA A 50 -14.49 -13.51 17.48
C ALA A 50 -13.51 -13.28 18.65
N GLY A 51 -12.42 -12.56 18.39
CA GLY A 51 -11.37 -12.32 19.38
C GLY A 51 -10.32 -13.44 19.44
N VAL A 52 -9.29 -13.24 20.26
CA VAL A 52 -8.18 -14.20 20.37
C VAL A 52 -8.66 -15.48 21.07
N SER A 53 -8.24 -16.64 20.53
CA SER A 53 -8.48 -17.95 21.13
C SER A 53 -7.27 -18.86 20.95
N ASP A 54 -6.93 -19.61 21.99
CA ASP A 54 -5.88 -20.63 21.92
C ASP A 54 -6.27 -21.84 21.06
N ASP A 55 -7.56 -21.97 20.72
CA ASP A 55 -8.06 -23.02 19.83
C ASP A 55 -7.97 -22.64 18.35
N HIS A 56 -7.66 -21.39 18.02
CA HIS A 56 -7.50 -20.99 16.63
C HIS A 56 -6.31 -21.70 15.96
N ARG A 57 -6.57 -22.26 14.77
CA ARG A 57 -5.59 -22.93 13.92
C ARG A 57 -5.61 -22.35 12.52
N CYS A 58 -4.46 -22.38 11.85
CA CYS A 58 -4.34 -22.05 10.43
C CYS A 58 -4.32 -23.33 9.60
N PHE A 59 -5.26 -23.43 8.67
CA PHE A 59 -5.44 -24.59 7.77
C PHE A 59 -4.95 -24.32 6.33
N ALA A 60 -4.09 -23.32 6.13
CA ALA A 60 -3.63 -22.93 4.80
C ALA A 60 -2.84 -24.02 4.06
N PHE A 61 -2.28 -25.01 4.77
CA PHE A 61 -1.46 -26.09 4.20
C PHE A 61 -2.00 -27.49 4.55
N GLY A 62 -3.30 -27.61 4.84
CA GLY A 62 -3.92 -28.87 5.25
C GLY A 62 -3.83 -29.09 6.76
N ASP A 63 -2.62 -29.25 7.31
CA ASP A 63 -2.44 -29.52 8.74
C ASP A 63 -2.69 -28.28 9.61
N PRO A 64 -3.44 -28.43 10.73
CA PRO A 64 -3.73 -27.32 11.64
C PRO A 64 -2.46 -26.86 12.36
N ALA A 65 -2.04 -25.62 12.11
CA ALA A 65 -0.93 -25.00 12.83
C ALA A 65 -1.42 -24.01 13.89
N PRO A 66 -0.78 -23.94 15.07
CA PRO A 66 -1.10 -22.94 16.09
C PRO A 66 -0.80 -21.52 15.60
N LEU A 67 -1.52 -20.54 16.17
CA LEU A 67 -1.41 -19.13 15.85
C LEU A 67 -1.17 -18.31 17.12
N SER A 68 -0.22 -17.38 17.09
CA SER A 68 -0.02 -16.46 18.22
C SER A 68 -1.17 -15.47 18.36
N ALA A 69 -1.42 -14.99 19.58
CA ALA A 69 -2.45 -13.99 19.86
C ALA A 69 -2.30 -12.72 19.00
N GLU A 70 -1.06 -12.27 18.79
CA GLU A 70 -0.75 -11.11 17.95
C GLU A 70 -1.10 -11.37 16.48
N GLN A 71 -0.75 -12.55 15.95
CA GLN A 71 -1.09 -12.92 14.58
C GLN A 71 -2.60 -13.03 14.38
N GLN A 72 -3.32 -13.58 15.36
CA GLN A 72 -4.78 -13.65 15.30
C GLN A 72 -5.40 -12.25 15.21
N THR A 73 -4.98 -11.35 16.09
CA THR A 73 -5.53 -9.99 16.20
C THR A 73 -5.16 -9.11 15.01
N ARG A 74 -3.89 -9.10 14.59
CA ARG A 74 -3.39 -8.16 13.57
C ARG A 74 -3.56 -8.67 12.14
N VAL A 75 -3.71 -9.98 11.97
CA VAL A 75 -3.68 -10.60 10.64
C VAL A 75 -4.92 -11.44 10.39
N CYS A 76 -5.18 -12.49 11.19
CA CYS A 76 -6.21 -13.47 10.84
C CYS A 76 -7.65 -12.95 11.00
N GLN A 77 -7.87 -11.98 11.89
CA GLN A 77 -9.19 -11.40 12.16
C GLN A 77 -9.35 -9.99 11.59
N GLU A 78 -8.38 -9.53 10.80
CA GLU A 78 -8.41 -8.23 10.14
C GLU A 78 -8.28 -8.42 8.64
N ARG A 79 -8.68 -7.42 7.84
CA ARG A 79 -8.47 -7.46 6.38
C ARG A 79 -6.98 -7.62 5.97
N GLY A 80 -6.06 -7.46 6.91
CA GLY A 80 -4.61 -7.67 6.73
C GLY A 80 -4.20 -9.10 6.35
N TYR A 81 -5.08 -10.12 6.48
CA TYR A 81 -4.73 -11.48 6.07
C TYR A 81 -4.37 -11.59 4.58
N GLY A 82 -4.80 -10.66 3.73
CA GLY A 82 -4.43 -10.63 2.32
C GLY A 82 -2.92 -10.56 2.09
N ASN A 83 -2.17 -9.97 3.03
CA ASN A 83 -0.71 -9.88 2.99
C ASN A 83 -0.02 -11.03 3.74
N CYS A 84 -0.77 -11.96 4.34
CA CYS A 84 -0.19 -13.08 5.09
C CYS A 84 0.47 -14.07 4.11
N PRO A 85 1.77 -14.39 4.26
CA PRO A 85 2.44 -15.34 3.36
C PRO A 85 1.80 -16.73 3.35
N ARG A 86 1.19 -17.15 4.47
CA ARG A 86 0.47 -18.44 4.55
C ARG A 86 -0.83 -18.40 3.74
N TYR A 87 -1.58 -17.29 3.81
CA TYR A 87 -2.79 -17.10 3.00
C TYR A 87 -2.44 -17.11 1.51
N LEU A 88 -1.45 -16.31 1.09
CA LEU A 88 -1.05 -16.20 -0.31
C LEU A 88 -0.63 -17.55 -0.91
N ARG A 89 0.09 -18.38 -0.14
CA ARG A 89 0.43 -19.73 -0.57
C ARG A 89 -0.76 -20.69 -0.53
N GLY A 90 -1.61 -20.61 0.48
CA GLY A 90 -2.79 -21.48 0.59
C GLY A 90 -3.79 -21.26 -0.55
N VAL A 91 -3.94 -20.02 -1.01
CA VAL A 91 -4.77 -19.65 -2.16
C VAL A 91 -4.32 -20.37 -3.45
N LEU A 92 -3.03 -20.65 -3.60
CA LEU A 92 -2.50 -21.34 -4.78
C LEU A 92 -2.74 -22.86 -4.76
N VAL A 93 -3.05 -23.43 -3.59
CA VAL A 93 -3.28 -24.88 -3.43
C VAL A 93 -4.76 -25.21 -3.62
N ILE A 94 -5.66 -24.26 -3.38
CA ILE A 94 -7.10 -24.45 -3.61
C ILE A 94 -7.39 -24.27 -5.11
N PRO A 95 -8.12 -25.20 -5.76
CA PRO A 95 -8.59 -25.03 -7.13
C PRO A 95 -9.29 -23.68 -7.33
N THR A 96 -8.98 -22.99 -8.42
CA THR A 96 -9.49 -21.63 -8.71
C THR A 96 -11.02 -21.55 -8.66
N GLU A 97 -11.71 -22.62 -9.06
CA GLU A 97 -13.17 -22.76 -9.05
C GLU A 97 -13.75 -22.61 -7.63
N GLU A 98 -13.06 -23.18 -6.64
CA GLU A 98 -13.48 -23.13 -5.23
C GLU A 98 -13.19 -21.76 -4.61
N LEU A 99 -12.10 -21.12 -5.05
CA LEU A 99 -11.74 -19.77 -4.62
C LEU A 99 -12.69 -18.72 -5.20
N GLU A 100 -13.16 -18.94 -6.42
CA GLU A 100 -14.14 -18.09 -7.06
C GLU A 100 -15.51 -18.22 -6.38
N ALA A 101 -15.90 -19.40 -5.91
CA ALA A 101 -17.09 -19.58 -5.08
C ALA A 101 -17.04 -18.77 -3.76
N LEU A 102 -15.85 -18.64 -3.16
CA LEU A 102 -15.65 -17.77 -1.99
C LEU A 102 -15.73 -16.28 -2.34
N ARG A 103 -15.36 -15.87 -3.56
CA ARG A 103 -15.43 -14.48 -4.03
C ARG A 103 -16.81 -14.08 -4.57
N GLN A 104 -17.53 -15.01 -5.19
CA GLN A 104 -18.77 -14.74 -5.92
C GLN A 104 -19.97 -14.47 -5.01
N ARG A 105 -19.89 -14.73 -3.70
CA ARG A 105 -21.08 -14.68 -2.82
C ARG A 105 -21.46 -13.33 -2.24
N ARG A 106 -20.87 -12.22 -2.70
CA ARG A 106 -21.57 -10.93 -2.59
C ARG A 106 -22.37 -10.74 -3.87
N ALA A 107 -23.58 -11.29 -3.88
CA ALA A 107 -24.63 -10.69 -4.71
C ALA A 107 -24.57 -9.19 -4.39
N PRO A 108 -24.43 -8.31 -5.40
CA PRO A 108 -24.36 -6.89 -5.16
C PRO A 108 -25.49 -6.55 -4.18
N LEU A 109 -25.12 -5.97 -3.03
CA LEU A 109 -26.11 -5.46 -2.09
C LEU A 109 -27.11 -4.70 -2.97
N PRO A 110 -28.42 -4.98 -2.89
CA PRO A 110 -29.41 -4.27 -3.69
C PRO A 110 -29.05 -2.80 -3.58
N GLU A 111 -28.68 -2.22 -4.72
CA GLU A 111 -28.11 -0.89 -4.79
C GLU A 111 -28.97 0.00 -3.91
N PRO A 112 -28.40 0.67 -2.88
CA PRO A 112 -29.19 1.47 -1.97
C PRO A 112 -30.03 2.39 -2.85
N ALA A 113 -31.36 2.27 -2.72
CA ALA A 113 -32.30 2.95 -3.60
C ALA A 113 -31.81 4.39 -3.78
N PRO A 114 -31.74 4.89 -5.03
CA PRO A 114 -31.13 6.18 -5.32
C PRO A 114 -31.69 7.18 -4.31
N PRO A 115 -30.82 7.92 -3.61
CA PRO A 115 -31.27 8.86 -2.60
C PRO A 115 -32.34 9.74 -3.25
N PRO A 116 -33.47 9.99 -2.57
CA PRO A 116 -34.53 10.80 -3.14
C PRO A 116 -33.90 12.10 -3.66
N PRO A 117 -34.29 12.57 -4.86
CA PRO A 117 -33.69 13.75 -5.46
C PRO A 117 -33.65 14.86 -4.42
N PRO A 118 -32.48 15.50 -4.22
CA PRO A 118 -32.33 16.50 -3.17
C PRO A 118 -33.42 17.54 -3.37
N ALA A 119 -34.31 17.67 -2.37
CA ALA A 119 -35.38 18.65 -2.40
C ALA A 119 -34.75 20.00 -2.76
N GLU A 120 -35.24 20.60 -3.85
CA GLU A 120 -34.71 21.85 -4.39
C GLU A 120 -34.60 22.86 -3.23
N LYS A 121 -33.37 23.09 -2.77
CA LYS A 121 -33.11 24.06 -1.72
C LYS A 121 -33.39 25.43 -2.34
N GLY A 122 -34.60 25.92 -2.10
CA GLY A 122 -35.07 27.24 -2.50
C GLY A 122 -33.97 28.25 -2.25
N ARG A 123 -33.51 28.87 -3.34
CA ARG A 123 -32.41 29.82 -3.41
C ARG A 123 -32.70 30.97 -2.43
N ARG A 124 -32.23 30.86 -1.19
CA ARG A 124 -32.37 31.91 -0.19
C ARG A 124 -31.60 33.11 -0.72
N ARG A 125 -32.32 34.14 -1.18
CA ARG A 125 -31.80 35.49 -1.44
C ARG A 125 -31.05 35.93 -0.18
N GLY A 126 -29.73 35.78 -0.19
CA GLY A 126 -28.87 36.23 0.89
C GLY A 126 -29.07 37.72 1.09
N SER A 127 -29.55 38.10 2.26
CA SER A 127 -29.74 39.50 2.63
C SER A 127 -28.36 40.18 2.70
N PRO A 128 -28.11 41.25 1.91
CA PRO A 128 -26.82 41.95 1.90
C PRO A 128 -26.45 42.56 3.26
N ILE A 129 -27.42 42.66 4.17
CA ILE A 129 -27.27 43.16 5.54
C ILE A 129 -26.34 42.25 6.36
N LEU A 130 -26.34 40.94 6.11
CA LEU A 130 -25.55 39.98 6.91
C LEU A 130 -24.05 40.06 6.56
N PHE A 131 -23.72 40.35 5.30
CA PHE A 131 -22.33 40.63 4.87
C PHE A 131 -21.81 41.95 5.45
N LEU A 132 -22.65 42.99 5.49
CA LEU A 132 -22.29 44.28 6.08
C LEU A 132 -22.02 44.16 7.59
N LEU A 133 -22.81 43.37 8.30
CA LEU A 133 -22.60 43.09 9.73
C LEU A 133 -21.31 42.30 9.98
N ALA A 134 -21.02 41.28 9.17
CA ALA A 134 -19.77 40.51 9.28
C ALA A 134 -18.53 41.37 8.99
N ALA A 135 -18.59 42.25 7.99
CA ALA A 135 -17.52 43.19 7.69
C ALA A 135 -17.29 44.20 8.82
N LEU A 136 -18.37 44.70 9.45
CA LEU A 136 -18.28 45.61 10.59
C LEU A 136 -17.63 44.92 11.81
N VAL A 137 -17.98 43.66 12.09
CA VAL A 137 -17.38 42.88 13.19
C VAL A 137 -15.90 42.63 12.94
N LEU A 138 -15.49 42.34 11.69
CA LEU A 138 -14.07 42.19 11.33
C LEU A 138 -13.28 43.50 11.48
N LEU A 139 -13.87 44.65 11.11
CA LEU A 139 -13.23 45.96 11.28
C LEU A 139 -13.06 46.34 12.76
N VAL A 140 -14.08 46.11 13.58
CA VAL A 140 -14.02 46.43 15.02
C VAL A 140 -13.12 45.45 15.77
N GLY A 141 -13.16 44.15 15.42
CA GLY A 141 -12.31 43.12 16.02
C GLY A 141 -10.84 43.21 15.63
N GLY A 142 -10.54 43.54 14.36
CA GLY A 142 -9.17 43.66 13.86
C GLY A 142 -8.38 44.81 14.50
N VAL A 143 -9.03 45.97 14.72
CA VAL A 143 -8.39 47.12 15.38
C VAL A 143 -8.15 46.84 16.87
N GLY A 144 -9.06 46.13 17.54
CA GLY A 144 -8.89 45.74 18.95
C GLY A 144 -7.71 44.78 19.18
N ALA A 145 -7.53 43.80 18.28
CA ALA A 145 -6.40 42.87 18.37
C ALA A 145 -5.04 43.53 18.08
N PHE A 146 -5.00 44.47 17.12
CA PHE A 146 -3.75 45.16 16.76
C PHE A 146 -3.25 46.08 17.89
N LEU A 147 -4.15 46.70 18.66
CA LEU A 147 -3.79 47.56 19.78
C LEU A 147 -3.38 46.79 21.05
N LEU A 148 -3.77 45.51 21.20
CA LEU A 148 -3.43 44.69 22.37
C LEU A 148 -2.13 43.89 22.21
N PHE A 149 -1.66 43.64 20.98
CA PHE A 149 -0.47 42.82 20.72
C PHE A 149 0.66 43.56 19.98
N GLY A 150 0.55 44.88 19.83
CA GLY A 150 1.47 45.69 19.01
C GLY A 150 2.80 46.07 19.67
N ASP A 151 2.96 45.95 20.98
CA ASP A 151 4.20 46.31 21.68
C ASP A 151 4.82 45.10 22.38
N GLY A 152 5.94 44.61 21.81
CA GLY A 152 6.94 43.88 22.59
C GLY A 152 7.17 42.41 22.22
N PHE A 153 7.79 42.15 21.07
CA PHE A 153 8.62 40.96 20.91
C PHE A 153 10.09 41.34 21.16
N GLY A 154 10.47 41.29 22.44
CA GLY A 154 11.86 41.39 22.87
C GLY A 154 12.66 40.18 22.40
N THR A 155 13.80 40.44 21.78
CA THR A 155 14.81 39.46 21.41
C THR A 155 15.45 38.87 22.67
N ALA A 156 14.95 37.72 23.13
CA ALA A 156 15.60 36.94 24.18
C ALA A 156 16.81 36.22 23.58
N VAL A 157 18.01 36.76 23.86
CA VAL A 157 19.30 36.10 23.61
C VAL A 157 19.37 34.86 24.50
N ALA A 158 19.29 33.68 23.88
CA ALA A 158 19.44 32.41 24.57
C ALA A 158 20.93 32.19 24.96
N PRO A 159 21.24 31.81 26.21
CA PRO A 159 22.60 31.47 26.60
C PRO A 159 23.04 30.16 25.92
N SER A 160 24.23 30.21 25.32
CA SER A 160 24.92 29.07 24.72
C SER A 160 25.28 28.04 25.80
N PRO A 161 24.81 26.79 25.74
CA PRO A 161 25.22 25.75 26.66
C PRO A 161 26.63 25.26 26.30
N THR A 162 27.53 25.34 27.27
CA THR A 162 28.85 24.71 27.24
C THR A 162 28.68 23.17 27.21
N PRO A 163 29.24 22.45 26.22
CA PRO A 163 29.20 20.99 26.24
C PRO A 163 30.11 20.47 27.36
N SER A 164 29.52 19.80 28.34
CA SER A 164 30.24 19.02 29.34
C SER A 164 30.50 17.63 28.75
N ALA A 165 31.77 17.26 28.63
CA ALA A 165 32.19 15.94 28.18
C ALA A 165 31.75 14.90 29.22
N SER A 166 30.70 14.14 28.88
CA SER A 166 30.29 12.96 29.64
C SER A 166 31.27 11.82 29.35
N PRO A 167 31.75 11.08 30.36
CA PRO A 167 32.67 9.97 30.18
C PRO A 167 32.03 8.86 29.32
N GLU A 168 32.85 8.38 28.40
CA GLU A 168 32.62 7.30 27.45
C GLU A 168 32.35 5.97 28.19
N PRO A 169 31.15 5.37 28.08
CA PRO A 169 30.90 4.07 28.67
C PRO A 169 31.67 3.00 27.89
N THR A 170 32.47 2.22 28.61
CA THR A 170 33.16 1.04 28.11
C THR A 170 32.15 0.07 27.46
N PRO A 171 32.31 -0.32 26.19
CA PRO A 171 31.40 -1.23 25.54
C PRO A 171 31.49 -2.61 26.19
N SER A 172 30.40 -3.02 26.85
CA SER A 172 30.19 -4.39 27.27
C SER A 172 30.02 -5.26 26.02
N ALA A 173 30.86 -6.28 25.88
CA ALA A 173 30.80 -7.24 24.78
C ALA A 173 29.39 -7.84 24.69
N SER A 174 28.64 -7.40 23.69
CA SER A 174 27.34 -7.95 23.32
C SER A 174 27.57 -9.34 22.72
N PRO A 175 26.78 -10.36 23.09
CA PRO A 175 26.94 -11.70 22.55
C PRO A 175 26.76 -11.68 21.03
N GLU A 176 27.72 -12.31 20.35
CA GLU A 176 27.74 -12.56 18.91
C GLU A 176 26.49 -13.36 18.52
N LEU A 177 25.46 -12.64 18.05
CA LEU A 177 24.24 -13.26 17.53
C LEU A 177 24.61 -14.07 16.29
N THR A 178 24.52 -15.37 16.43
CA THR A 178 24.63 -16.33 15.33
C THR A 178 23.69 -15.88 14.21
N PRO A 179 24.18 -15.64 12.98
CA PRO A 179 23.34 -15.18 11.87
C PRO A 179 22.26 -16.23 11.63
N SER A 180 21.02 -15.89 11.99
CA SER A 180 19.86 -16.70 11.68
C SER A 180 19.77 -16.76 10.16
N ALA A 181 19.79 -17.97 9.60
CA ALA A 181 19.81 -18.20 8.17
C ALA A 181 18.67 -17.42 7.50
N THR A 182 19.03 -16.33 6.81
CA THR A 182 18.11 -15.53 6.01
C THR A 182 17.41 -16.48 5.05
N ALA A 183 16.10 -16.65 5.21
CA ALA A 183 15.30 -17.42 4.28
C ALA A 183 15.56 -16.93 2.85
N PRO A 184 15.69 -17.83 1.86
CA PRO A 184 15.98 -17.42 0.49
C PRO A 184 14.93 -16.41 0.04
N GLN A 185 15.38 -15.18 -0.19
CA GLN A 185 14.54 -14.13 -0.75
C GLN A 185 14.08 -14.62 -2.12
N PRO A 186 12.77 -14.57 -2.44
CA PRO A 186 12.28 -15.03 -3.73
C PRO A 186 13.03 -14.29 -4.83
N THR A 187 13.68 -15.05 -5.72
CA THR A 187 14.30 -14.48 -6.92
C THR A 187 13.18 -13.79 -7.70
N PRO A 188 13.27 -12.47 -7.96
CA PRO A 188 12.24 -11.77 -8.68
C PRO A 188 12.08 -12.42 -10.06
N THR A 189 10.84 -12.77 -10.43
CA THR A 189 10.52 -13.15 -11.80
C THR A 189 10.90 -11.98 -12.70
N LEU A 190 11.78 -12.22 -13.67
CA LEU A 190 12.21 -11.19 -14.59
C LEU A 190 10.99 -10.71 -15.40
N GLU A 191 10.75 -9.41 -15.37
CA GLU A 191 9.75 -8.78 -16.25
C GLU A 191 10.25 -8.87 -17.70
N PRO A 192 9.37 -9.12 -18.70
CA PRO A 192 9.81 -9.22 -20.09
C PRO A 192 10.47 -7.92 -20.56
N THR A 193 11.62 -8.08 -21.23
CA THR A 193 12.35 -6.97 -21.87
C THR A 193 11.52 -6.38 -23.02
N PRO A 194 11.53 -5.06 -23.24
CA PRO A 194 10.90 -4.44 -24.40
C PRO A 194 11.45 -4.97 -25.74
N ASP A 195 10.59 -5.17 -26.74
CA ASP A 195 10.92 -5.55 -28.12
C ASP A 195 10.69 -4.37 -29.09
N ILE A 196 11.27 -4.47 -30.29
CA ILE A 196 11.03 -3.53 -31.40
C ILE A 196 9.52 -3.45 -31.70
N GLY A 197 8.97 -2.23 -31.65
CA GLY A 197 7.55 -1.95 -31.90
C GLY A 197 6.73 -1.77 -30.63
N ASP A 198 7.30 -2.00 -29.45
CA ASP A 198 6.65 -1.63 -28.19
C ASP A 198 6.55 -0.10 -28.05
N ALA A 199 5.39 0.37 -27.59
CA ALA A 199 5.14 1.79 -27.38
C ALA A 199 5.55 2.19 -25.96
N PHE A 200 6.36 3.24 -25.84
CA PHE A 200 6.65 3.84 -24.55
C PHE A 200 5.36 4.32 -23.87
N ALA A 201 5.19 3.98 -22.60
CA ALA A 201 4.04 4.35 -21.80
C ALA A 201 4.37 5.47 -20.80
N PHE A 202 5.34 5.23 -19.90
CA PHE A 202 5.75 6.18 -18.85
C PHE A 202 7.04 5.72 -18.15
N TYR A 203 7.65 6.62 -17.39
CA TYR A 203 8.67 6.23 -16.40
C TYR A 203 8.02 5.90 -15.07
N GLU A 204 8.63 5.00 -14.32
CA GLU A 204 8.18 4.61 -12.99
C GLU A 204 9.36 4.63 -12.01
N VAL A 205 9.18 5.34 -10.89
CA VAL A 205 10.13 5.34 -9.79
C VAL A 205 9.85 4.16 -8.86
N SER A 206 10.91 3.48 -8.44
CA SER A 206 10.87 2.39 -7.49
C SER A 206 11.82 2.66 -6.33
N VAL A 207 11.30 2.50 -5.12
CA VAL A 207 12.04 2.67 -3.86
C VAL A 207 11.87 1.43 -2.99
N GLY A 208 12.90 1.11 -2.22
CA GLY A 208 12.89 0.01 -1.25
C GLY A 208 12.58 0.50 0.18
N PRO A 209 12.63 -0.39 1.17
CA PRO A 209 12.44 -0.03 2.57
C PRO A 209 13.67 0.73 3.12
N ALA A 210 13.71 2.04 2.90
CA ALA A 210 14.77 2.93 3.36
C ALA A 210 14.26 4.36 3.57
N ARG A 211 15.16 5.26 3.98
CA ARG A 211 14.90 6.70 4.06
C ARG A 211 15.35 7.39 2.78
N TYR A 212 14.51 8.28 2.27
CA TYR A 212 14.72 9.03 1.03
C TYR A 212 14.48 10.51 1.27
N THR A 213 15.21 11.35 0.54
CA THR A 213 14.96 12.80 0.49
C THR A 213 14.13 13.11 -0.75
N LEU A 214 12.94 13.66 -0.56
CA LEU A 214 12.07 14.12 -1.63
C LEU A 214 12.19 15.64 -1.75
N PHE A 215 12.13 16.14 -2.97
CA PHE A 215 12.27 17.55 -3.29
C PHE A 215 10.93 18.12 -3.78
N GLU A 216 10.63 19.34 -3.37
CA GLU A 216 9.49 20.12 -3.88
C GLU A 216 10.02 21.19 -4.83
N LEU A 217 9.43 21.26 -6.01
CA LEU A 217 9.82 22.18 -7.08
C LEU A 217 8.65 23.11 -7.35
N ASP A 218 8.94 24.39 -7.62
CA ASP A 218 7.94 25.32 -8.14
C ASP A 218 7.72 25.15 -9.65
N ASP A 219 6.78 25.91 -10.21
CA ASP A 219 6.44 25.91 -11.64
C ASP A 219 7.62 26.27 -12.56
N ALA A 220 8.66 26.93 -12.02
CA ALA A 220 9.88 27.27 -12.74
C ALA A 220 10.97 26.19 -12.61
N GLY A 221 10.69 25.08 -11.92
CA GLY A 221 11.65 24.02 -11.63
C GLY A 221 12.69 24.40 -10.57
N SER A 222 12.43 25.45 -9.78
CA SER A 222 13.31 25.85 -8.68
C SER A 222 12.98 25.07 -7.41
N LEU A 223 14.01 24.72 -6.64
CA LEU A 223 13.84 24.01 -5.39
C LEU A 223 13.25 24.91 -4.31
N VAL A 224 12.05 24.57 -3.83
CA VAL A 224 11.36 25.31 -2.76
C VAL A 224 11.36 24.58 -1.41
N GLY A 225 11.56 23.26 -1.42
CA GLY A 225 11.56 22.46 -0.20
C GLY A 225 12.20 21.09 -0.37
N ALA A 226 12.53 20.46 0.76
CA ALA A 226 12.96 19.07 0.82
C ALA A 226 12.36 18.40 2.07
N THR A 227 11.91 17.16 1.93
CA THR A 227 11.30 16.37 3.01
C THR A 227 11.92 14.98 3.06
N GLU A 228 12.30 14.51 4.25
CA GLU A 228 12.72 13.12 4.45
C GLU A 228 11.49 12.21 4.66
N LEU A 229 11.42 11.11 3.92
CA LEU A 229 10.37 10.10 4.06
C LEU A 229 11.00 8.71 4.22
N THR A 230 10.40 7.88 5.07
CA THR A 230 10.82 6.48 5.26
C THR A 230 9.76 5.55 4.68
N PHE A 231 10.17 4.64 3.80
CA PHE A 231 9.31 3.60 3.26
C PHE A 231 9.48 2.31 4.08
N ALA A 232 8.37 1.70 4.49
CA ALA A 232 8.38 0.43 5.23
C ALA A 232 8.53 -0.79 4.31
N GLY A 233 8.38 -0.60 3.00
CA GLY A 233 8.41 -1.65 1.98
C GLY A 233 8.67 -1.07 0.61
N TYR A 234 8.63 -1.92 -0.41
CA TYR A 234 8.77 -1.48 -1.80
C TYR A 234 7.57 -0.63 -2.22
N SER A 235 7.84 0.49 -2.88
CA SER A 235 6.83 1.38 -3.43
C SER A 235 7.17 1.74 -4.88
N PHE A 236 6.13 1.96 -5.68
CA PHE A 236 6.21 2.24 -7.10
C PHE A 236 5.22 3.36 -7.46
N ALA A 237 5.65 4.30 -8.29
CA ALA A 237 4.76 5.35 -8.78
C ALA A 237 5.21 5.85 -10.15
N ARG A 238 4.27 6.33 -10.99
CA ARG A 238 4.64 6.98 -12.25
C ARG A 238 5.45 8.23 -11.96
N ALA A 239 6.46 8.48 -12.78
CA ALA A 239 7.34 9.62 -12.65
C ALA A 239 7.54 10.29 -14.02
N GLU A 240 7.79 11.59 -14.00
CA GLU A 240 8.17 12.38 -15.17
C GLU A 240 9.50 13.08 -14.89
N PRO A 241 10.50 12.97 -15.79
CA PRO A 241 11.75 13.69 -15.62
C PRO A 241 11.57 15.16 -16.04
N ILE A 242 12.02 16.07 -15.19
CA ILE A 242 12.09 17.51 -15.49
C ILE A 242 13.50 18.04 -15.24
N THR A 243 13.91 19.03 -16.01
CA THR A 243 15.16 19.77 -15.75
C THR A 243 14.85 20.93 -14.81
N GLY A 244 15.44 20.90 -13.61
CA GLY A 244 15.31 21.98 -12.65
C GLY A 244 16.07 23.24 -13.08
N ALA A 245 15.83 24.36 -12.39
CA ALA A 245 16.50 25.63 -12.64
C ALA A 245 18.03 25.56 -12.40
N ASP A 246 18.49 24.57 -11.63
CA ASP A 246 19.90 24.24 -11.40
C ASP A 246 20.52 23.38 -12.51
N GLY A 247 19.75 22.99 -13.52
CA GLY A 247 20.15 22.10 -14.61
C GLY A 247 20.16 20.62 -14.24
N ALA A 248 19.81 20.24 -13.00
CA ALA A 248 19.71 18.86 -12.58
C ALA A 248 18.40 18.21 -13.07
N VAL A 249 18.41 16.88 -13.20
CA VAL A 249 17.20 16.11 -13.53
C VAL A 249 16.49 15.69 -12.25
N TYR A 250 15.20 15.98 -12.18
CA TYR A 250 14.31 15.60 -11.11
C TYR A 250 13.22 14.66 -11.65
N TRP A 251 12.96 13.57 -10.94
CA TRP A 251 11.94 12.59 -11.29
C TRP A 251 10.69 12.85 -10.46
N VAL A 252 9.74 13.60 -11.02
CA VAL A 252 8.53 14.07 -10.34
C VAL A 252 7.46 12.99 -10.35
N THR A 253 7.06 12.56 -9.17
CA THR A 253 5.99 11.58 -8.98
C THR A 253 4.66 12.14 -9.47
N GLN A 254 3.90 11.36 -10.25
CA GLN A 254 2.66 11.81 -10.91
C GLN A 254 1.39 11.36 -10.18
N ASP A 255 1.47 10.32 -9.37
CA ASP A 255 0.31 9.69 -8.73
C ASP A 255 0.50 9.49 -7.22
N GLY A 256 -0.63 9.34 -6.52
CA GLY A 256 -0.68 9.01 -5.10
C GLY A 256 -0.39 10.18 -4.17
N ASP A 257 -0.15 9.88 -2.90
CA ASP A 257 0.05 10.89 -1.84
C ASP A 257 1.35 11.70 -2.01
N LEU A 258 2.26 11.25 -2.90
CA LEU A 258 3.53 11.91 -3.22
C LEU A 258 3.52 12.60 -4.58
N ALA A 259 2.34 12.76 -5.21
CA ALA A 259 2.25 13.49 -6.48
C ALA A 259 2.81 14.91 -6.34
N GLY A 260 3.67 15.31 -7.27
CA GLY A 260 4.41 16.59 -7.26
C GLY A 260 5.72 16.57 -6.46
N GLN A 261 5.97 15.57 -5.61
CA GLN A 261 7.27 15.37 -4.99
C GLN A 261 8.26 14.77 -5.99
N ALA A 262 9.53 15.11 -5.88
CA ALA A 262 10.55 14.71 -6.84
C ALA A 262 11.74 13.98 -6.21
N TYR A 263 12.34 13.08 -6.99
CA TYR A 263 13.59 12.41 -6.66
C TYR A 263 14.74 13.00 -7.48
N ARG A 264 15.90 13.24 -6.86
CA ARG A 264 17.14 13.67 -7.52
C ARG A 264 18.25 12.68 -7.23
N TYR A 265 18.91 12.15 -8.25
CA TYR A 265 20.06 11.28 -8.07
C TYR A 265 21.34 12.11 -7.89
N PRO A 266 22.23 11.80 -6.93
CA PRO A 266 22.13 10.74 -5.90
C PRO A 266 21.47 11.20 -4.57
N ASP A 267 21.05 12.46 -4.47
CA ASP A 267 20.68 13.08 -3.19
C ASP A 267 19.43 12.51 -2.52
N SER A 268 18.54 11.88 -3.29
CA SER A 268 17.35 11.20 -2.77
C SER A 268 17.62 9.82 -2.18
N GLY A 269 18.84 9.28 -2.31
CA GLY A 269 19.17 7.90 -1.90
C GLY A 269 19.08 6.88 -3.05
N GLU A 270 19.09 5.59 -2.73
CA GLU A 270 19.08 4.51 -3.73
C GLU A 270 17.65 4.24 -4.24
N PHE A 271 17.20 5.05 -5.20
CA PHE A 271 16.00 4.80 -6.00
C PHE A 271 16.38 4.29 -7.39
N ARG A 272 15.44 3.65 -8.09
CA ARG A 272 15.62 3.23 -9.48
C ARG A 272 14.47 3.74 -10.32
N ILE A 273 14.77 4.11 -11.56
CA ILE A 273 13.76 4.43 -12.56
C ILE A 273 13.71 3.29 -13.57
N ARG A 274 12.50 2.91 -13.98
CA ARG A 274 12.28 2.05 -15.14
C ARG A 274 11.43 2.74 -16.20
N ALA A 275 11.78 2.54 -17.46
CA ALA A 275 10.93 2.88 -18.59
C ALA A 275 9.94 1.74 -18.82
N VAL A 276 8.66 2.06 -18.85
CA VAL A 276 7.57 1.11 -19.05
C VAL A 276 7.04 1.24 -20.47
N PHE A 277 6.85 0.10 -21.11
CA PHE A 277 6.37 -0.05 -22.48
C PHE A 277 5.13 -0.95 -22.54
N ARG A 278 4.33 -0.78 -23.58
CA ARG A 278 3.17 -1.63 -23.90
C ARG A 278 3.30 -2.17 -25.31
N ASN A 279 3.11 -3.47 -25.47
CA ASN A 279 3.07 -4.10 -26.79
C ASN A 279 1.68 -3.96 -27.44
N ALA A 280 1.51 -4.49 -28.65
CA ALA A 280 0.22 -4.45 -29.37
C ALA A 280 -0.92 -5.22 -28.67
N ALA A 281 -0.60 -6.12 -27.73
CA ALA A 281 -1.56 -6.85 -26.90
C ALA A 281 -1.82 -6.18 -25.54
N ASP A 282 -1.31 -4.96 -25.33
CA ASP A 282 -1.38 -4.21 -24.06
C ASP A 282 -0.64 -4.88 -22.88
N GLU A 283 0.30 -5.79 -23.17
CA GLU A 283 1.16 -6.39 -22.16
C GLU A 283 2.28 -5.43 -21.75
N ARG A 284 2.55 -5.37 -20.44
CA ARG A 284 3.58 -4.50 -19.85
C ARG A 284 4.96 -5.12 -20.01
N ARG A 285 5.91 -4.30 -20.47
CA ARG A 285 7.35 -4.59 -20.53
C ARG A 285 8.11 -3.44 -19.90
N SER A 286 9.28 -3.70 -19.33
CA SER A 286 10.06 -2.63 -18.74
C SER A 286 11.56 -2.87 -18.76
N ILE A 287 12.32 -1.78 -18.73
CA ILE A 287 13.78 -1.80 -18.59
C ILE A 287 14.19 -0.75 -17.55
N TYR A 288 15.15 -1.09 -16.69
CA TYR A 288 15.70 -0.13 -15.73
C TYR A 288 16.70 0.79 -16.43
N LEU A 289 16.66 2.07 -16.04
CA LEU A 289 17.66 3.04 -16.46
C LEU A 289 18.93 2.82 -15.63
N GLU A 290 20.08 2.98 -16.27
CA GLU A 290 21.38 2.99 -15.62
C GLU A 290 21.56 4.29 -14.82
N GLN A 291 22.42 4.25 -13.79
CA GLN A 291 22.63 5.41 -12.91
C GLN A 291 23.07 6.68 -13.67
N ALA A 292 23.85 6.53 -14.74
CA ALA A 292 24.30 7.65 -15.58
C ALA A 292 23.14 8.31 -16.36
N GLU A 293 22.08 7.56 -16.65
CA GLU A 293 20.89 8.06 -17.35
C GLU A 293 19.95 8.82 -16.39
N LEU A 294 20.06 8.60 -15.07
CA LEU A 294 19.24 9.30 -14.08
C LEU A 294 19.54 10.80 -13.97
N THR A 295 20.70 11.24 -14.49
CA THR A 295 21.17 12.63 -14.44
C THR A 295 21.07 13.36 -15.77
N VAL A 296 20.58 12.69 -16.83
CA VAL A 296 20.42 13.27 -18.17
C VAL A 296 18.94 13.19 -18.53
N LEU A 297 18.37 14.32 -18.98
CA LEU A 297 16.97 14.32 -19.41
C LEU A 297 16.87 13.36 -20.61
N PRO A 298 16.07 12.29 -20.54
CA PRO A 298 15.96 11.38 -21.66
C PRO A 298 15.37 12.12 -22.84
N GLU A 299 16.15 12.28 -23.91
CA GLU A 299 15.67 12.83 -25.18
C GLU A 299 14.65 11.84 -25.75
N ALA A 300 13.36 12.06 -25.48
CA ALA A 300 12.21 11.38 -26.08
C ALA A 300 12.45 9.89 -26.34
N THR A 301 12.13 9.05 -25.35
CA THR A 301 12.35 7.59 -25.28
C THR A 301 12.72 6.94 -26.62
N PRO A 302 13.97 6.48 -26.81
CA PRO A 302 14.36 5.81 -28.03
C PRO A 302 13.47 4.58 -28.23
N ALA A 303 13.00 4.37 -29.46
CA ALA A 303 12.45 3.09 -29.85
C ALA A 303 13.51 2.01 -29.53
N PRO A 304 13.13 0.89 -28.89
CA PRO A 304 14.05 -0.23 -28.68
C PRO A 304 14.63 -0.75 -30.00
#